data_AF-A0A9E5NDV0-F1
#
_entry.id   AF-A0A9E5NDV0-F1
#
_cell.length_a   1.000
_cell.length_b   1.000
_cell.length_c   1.000
_cell.angle_alpha   90.00
_cell.angle_beta   90.00
_cell.angle_gamma   90.00
#
_symmetry.space_group_name_H-M   'P 1'
#
loop_
_entity.id
_entity.type
_entity.pdbx_description
1 polymer ?
#
loop_
_entity_poly.entity_id
_entity_poly.type
_entity_poly.pdbx_seq_one_letter_code
_entity_poly.pdbx_strand_id
1 'polypeptide(L)'
;EVPTEAPTATPAEEPTPSLGDIWTRPADGMVMVYVPAGEFEMGSDDDEVDYALQLCNDYFGDCEREWFEDEQPVHIVALDGFWIDRTEVTNGQYRRCVEAGACDPPAESGSSTHDSYYGHSAYDDYPVIYVSWHQAAAYCAWAGARLPTEAEWEYAARGPQGRVFPWGDEFDGTRLNYCDANCEEDWADETVDDGYADTALVGSFPAGASWCDVQDLAGNVWEWVADWRDSDYYDRSPSQNPTGPSSGEYKVLRGGSWNSVPHHVRSANRLGHDPDCTINLVGFRCARGSEKEKSNAVTNRNAASVTPTGISTPTAAESSESVIPPQASLYFGYTYQQPDGNRLMHGQGAVPDVQPLDIPLDDQPQWLVAAPMRGGSVWVAVLVDGRVQAFHVIGKKVKPMTIVPPRLPSNMPPLLRVKDNLPSLVTNPSAEASSMTHPVVLPSSGDQLALIEASGDLVIWSENKVARIAVNALVDARLLVDESARLLLLTDATTRYGHGVLGDAVEATSITLVETVPTPRVARRIVLPPPRVVDCSYLDRYDG
;
A
#
# COMPACT_ATOMS: atom_id res chain seq x y z
N GLU A 1 63.63 9.44 -8.04
CA GLU A 1 62.57 8.77 -8.83
C GLU A 1 61.35 8.65 -7.94
N VAL A 2 60.24 9.25 -8.36
CA VAL A 2 58.93 9.12 -7.69
C VAL A 2 58.20 7.99 -8.44
N PRO A 3 57.67 6.96 -7.75
CA PRO A 3 57.01 5.86 -8.42
C PRO A 3 55.69 6.32 -9.03
N THR A 4 55.50 6.05 -10.31
CA THR A 4 54.29 6.33 -11.07
C THR A 4 53.19 5.35 -10.64
N GLU A 5 52.09 5.89 -10.12
CA GLU A 5 50.90 5.14 -9.73
C GLU A 5 50.22 4.53 -10.97
N ALA A 6 49.91 3.24 -10.92
CA ALA A 6 49.23 2.54 -12.00
C ALA A 6 47.75 2.97 -12.07
N PRO A 7 47.17 3.11 -13.28
CA PRO A 7 45.77 3.52 -13.42
C PRO A 7 44.83 2.44 -12.88
N THR A 8 43.98 2.82 -11.93
CA THR A 8 42.86 2.04 -11.42
C THR A 8 41.92 1.68 -12.58
N ALA A 9 41.66 0.38 -12.78
CA ALA A 9 40.71 -0.09 -13.78
C ALA A 9 39.30 0.40 -13.44
N THR A 10 38.64 1.05 -14.40
CA THR A 10 37.20 1.37 -14.35
C THR A 10 36.40 0.06 -14.20
N PRO A 11 35.43 -0.04 -13.27
CA PRO A 11 34.53 -1.19 -13.21
C PRO A 11 33.82 -1.35 -14.55
N ALA A 12 33.84 -2.55 -15.11
CA ALA A 12 33.06 -2.87 -16.30
C ALA A 12 31.57 -2.68 -15.99
N GLU A 13 30.87 -1.92 -16.84
CA GLU A 13 29.42 -1.76 -16.77
C GLU A 13 28.77 -3.14 -16.97
N GLU A 14 27.92 -3.56 -16.03
CA GLU A 14 27.24 -4.85 -16.13
C GLU A 14 26.34 -4.87 -17.39
N PRO A 15 26.28 -5.99 -18.12
CA PRO A 15 25.47 -6.09 -19.33
C PRO A 15 24.00 -5.81 -19.00
N THR A 16 23.33 -5.02 -19.84
CA THR A 16 21.90 -4.75 -19.71
C THR A 16 21.13 -6.04 -20.02
N PRO A 17 20.19 -6.48 -19.15
CA PRO A 17 19.40 -7.67 -19.41
C PRO A 17 18.58 -7.55 -20.70
N SER A 18 18.27 -8.70 -21.30
CA SER A 18 17.65 -8.87 -22.61
C SER A 18 16.66 -10.03 -22.61
N LEU A 19 15.81 -10.10 -23.64
CA LEU A 19 14.80 -11.16 -23.76
C LEU A 19 15.46 -12.54 -23.68
N GLY A 20 14.94 -13.41 -22.81
CA GLY A 20 15.48 -14.75 -22.58
C GLY A 20 16.55 -14.83 -21.49
N ASP A 21 16.97 -13.69 -20.92
CA ASP A 21 17.77 -13.71 -19.70
C ASP A 21 16.92 -14.18 -18.51
N ILE A 22 17.54 -15.01 -17.66
CA ILE A 22 16.94 -15.55 -16.45
C ILE A 22 17.75 -15.15 -15.22
N TRP A 23 17.06 -14.91 -14.11
CA TRP A 23 17.66 -14.61 -12.83
C TRP A 23 16.98 -15.42 -11.72
N THR A 24 17.76 -16.19 -10.96
CA THR A 24 17.22 -16.91 -9.80
C THR A 24 17.28 -16.02 -8.57
N ARG A 25 16.11 -15.70 -8.02
CA ARG A 25 15.95 -14.88 -6.82
C ARG A 25 16.48 -15.62 -5.59
N PRO A 26 17.48 -15.07 -4.86
CA PRO A 26 18.11 -15.81 -3.75
C PRO A 26 17.20 -16.11 -2.56
N ALA A 27 16.16 -15.32 -2.33
CA ALA A 27 15.30 -15.44 -1.15
C ALA A 27 14.50 -16.76 -1.14
N ASP A 28 13.98 -17.15 -2.30
CA ASP A 28 13.05 -18.27 -2.47
C ASP A 28 13.48 -19.28 -3.53
N GLY A 29 14.47 -18.94 -4.37
CA GLY A 29 14.90 -19.76 -5.49
C GLY A 29 14.00 -19.63 -6.72
N MET A 30 13.11 -18.63 -6.77
CA MET A 30 12.26 -18.38 -7.94
C MET A 30 13.10 -18.01 -9.16
N VAL A 31 12.81 -18.62 -10.31
CA VAL A 31 13.38 -18.18 -11.59
C VAL A 31 12.53 -17.05 -12.12
N MET A 32 13.14 -15.89 -12.30
CA MET A 32 12.55 -14.74 -12.98
C MET A 32 13.07 -14.67 -14.41
N VAL A 33 12.22 -14.25 -15.34
CA VAL A 33 12.57 -13.97 -16.73
C VAL A 33 12.57 -12.46 -16.96
N TYR A 34 13.43 -11.99 -17.85
CA TYR A 34 13.49 -10.57 -18.19
C TYR A 34 12.53 -10.24 -19.35
N VAL A 35 11.68 -9.25 -19.11
CA VAL A 35 10.78 -8.63 -20.08
C VAL A 35 11.41 -7.30 -20.53
N PRO A 36 11.82 -7.17 -21.81
CA PRO A 36 12.39 -5.93 -22.32
C PRO A 36 11.40 -4.76 -22.27
N ALA A 37 11.92 -3.55 -22.17
CA ALA A 37 11.12 -2.34 -22.36
C ALA A 37 10.46 -2.34 -23.75
N GLY A 38 9.24 -1.83 -23.85
CA GLY A 38 8.51 -1.77 -25.10
C GLY A 38 7.13 -1.14 -24.97
N GLU A 39 6.45 -1.06 -26.11
CA GLU A 39 5.06 -0.59 -26.21
C GLU A 39 4.16 -1.76 -26.62
N PHE A 40 2.92 -1.75 -26.15
CA PHE A 40 1.89 -2.69 -26.58
C PHE A 40 0.49 -2.05 -26.50
N GLU A 41 -0.45 -2.67 -27.19
CA GLU A 41 -1.89 -2.39 -27.10
C GLU A 41 -2.45 -3.12 -25.88
N MET A 42 -2.82 -2.36 -24.85
CA MET A 42 -3.45 -2.86 -23.63
C MET A 42 -4.97 -2.78 -23.75
N GLY A 43 -5.67 -3.85 -23.34
CA GLY A 43 -7.11 -3.99 -23.45
C GLY A 43 -7.57 -4.72 -24.72
N SER A 44 -8.89 -4.76 -24.94
CA SER A 44 -9.53 -5.50 -26.03
C SER A 44 -10.19 -4.56 -27.03
N ASP A 45 -9.97 -4.79 -28.33
CA ASP A 45 -10.71 -4.08 -29.38
C ASP A 45 -12.09 -4.69 -29.59
N ASP A 46 -12.86 -4.14 -30.53
CA ASP A 46 -14.22 -4.63 -30.77
C ASP A 46 -14.29 -6.07 -31.30
N ASP A 47 -13.28 -6.49 -32.07
CA ASP A 47 -13.20 -7.85 -32.63
C ASP A 47 -12.81 -8.86 -31.53
N GLU A 48 -11.92 -8.46 -30.61
CA GLU A 48 -11.56 -9.27 -29.45
C GLU A 48 -12.69 -9.39 -28.43
N VAL A 49 -13.49 -8.34 -28.24
CA VAL A 49 -14.71 -8.39 -27.44
C VAL A 49 -15.77 -9.29 -28.10
N ASP A 50 -15.93 -9.23 -29.43
CA ASP A 50 -16.80 -10.15 -30.16
C ASP A 50 -16.36 -11.62 -29.99
N TYR A 51 -15.04 -11.87 -30.03
CA TYR A 51 -14.50 -13.20 -29.81
C TYR A 51 -14.68 -13.68 -28.36
N ALA A 52 -14.49 -12.81 -27.37
CA ALA A 52 -14.77 -13.10 -25.97
C ALA A 52 -16.24 -13.47 -25.74
N LEU A 53 -17.15 -12.71 -26.34
CA LEU A 53 -18.59 -12.96 -26.30
C LEU A 53 -18.95 -14.29 -26.96
N GLN A 54 -18.29 -14.65 -28.07
CA GLN A 54 -18.47 -15.95 -28.71
C GLN A 54 -18.02 -17.08 -27.78
N LEU A 55 -16.79 -17.01 -27.24
CA LEU A 55 -16.25 -18.01 -26.31
C LEU A 55 -17.15 -18.19 -25.08
N CYS A 56 -17.76 -17.13 -24.58
CA CYS A 56 -18.70 -17.20 -23.46
C CYS A 56 -20.01 -17.87 -23.86
N ASN A 57 -20.60 -17.48 -24.99
CA ASN A 57 -21.88 -18.02 -25.45
C ASN A 57 -21.80 -19.50 -25.88
N ASP A 58 -20.63 -19.97 -26.28
CA ASP A 58 -20.40 -21.40 -26.54
C ASP A 58 -20.59 -22.26 -25.27
N TYR A 59 -20.47 -21.66 -24.07
CA TYR A 59 -20.63 -22.33 -22.78
C TYR A 59 -21.99 -22.02 -22.11
N PHE A 60 -22.40 -20.75 -22.06
CA PHE A 60 -23.58 -20.32 -21.28
C PHE A 60 -24.79 -19.94 -22.13
N GLY A 61 -24.57 -19.46 -23.37
CA GLY A 61 -25.62 -19.15 -24.35
C GLY A 61 -26.41 -17.86 -24.13
N ASP A 62 -26.18 -17.14 -23.03
CA ASP A 62 -26.83 -15.87 -22.69
C ASP A 62 -25.87 -14.76 -22.22
N CYS A 63 -24.59 -14.84 -22.62
CA CYS A 63 -23.61 -13.83 -22.28
C CYS A 63 -23.89 -12.50 -22.97
N GLU A 64 -23.63 -11.40 -22.28
CA GLU A 64 -23.83 -10.04 -22.78
C GLU A 64 -22.49 -9.35 -23.08
N ARG A 65 -22.45 -8.51 -24.13
CA ARG A 65 -21.22 -7.77 -24.52
C ARG A 65 -20.71 -6.88 -23.38
N GLU A 66 -21.61 -6.33 -22.58
CA GLU A 66 -21.34 -5.40 -21.48
C GLU A 66 -20.39 -6.02 -20.43
N TRP A 67 -20.34 -7.35 -20.30
CA TRP A 67 -19.44 -8.05 -19.37
C TRP A 67 -17.95 -7.90 -19.71
N PHE A 68 -17.64 -7.52 -20.96
CA PHE A 68 -16.28 -7.37 -21.47
C PHE A 68 -15.88 -5.90 -21.67
N GLU A 69 -16.77 -4.94 -21.41
CA GLU A 69 -16.51 -3.52 -21.62
C GLU A 69 -15.39 -2.98 -20.74
N ASP A 70 -15.16 -3.59 -19.57
CA ASP A 70 -14.08 -3.20 -18.66
C ASP A 70 -12.68 -3.46 -19.24
N GLU A 71 -12.57 -4.17 -20.38
CA GLU A 71 -11.33 -4.36 -21.14
C GLU A 71 -11.09 -3.26 -22.19
N GLN A 72 -12.07 -2.35 -22.38
CA GLN A 72 -12.04 -1.27 -23.36
C GLN A 72 -11.77 0.09 -22.69
N PRO A 73 -11.27 1.10 -23.44
CA PRO A 73 -10.77 1.00 -24.81
C PRO A 73 -9.33 0.45 -24.87
N VAL A 74 -8.96 -0.10 -26.03
CA VAL A 74 -7.56 -0.33 -26.34
C VAL A 74 -6.78 0.98 -26.28
N HIS A 75 -5.64 0.95 -25.61
CA HIS A 75 -4.74 2.09 -25.50
C HIS A 75 -3.27 1.65 -25.50
N ILE A 76 -2.39 2.52 -25.98
CA ILE A 76 -0.95 2.24 -26.05
C ILE A 76 -0.30 2.50 -24.69
N VAL A 77 0.37 1.47 -24.17
CA VAL A 77 1.16 1.54 -22.94
C VAL A 77 2.63 1.24 -23.24
N ALA A 78 3.51 2.10 -22.75
CA ALA A 78 4.95 1.92 -22.74
C ALA A 78 5.42 1.48 -21.35
N LEU A 79 6.19 0.39 -21.30
CA LEU A 79 6.79 -0.14 -20.08
C LEU A 79 8.31 -0.08 -20.13
N ASP A 80 8.92 0.23 -18.99
CA ASP A 80 10.34 -0.03 -18.76
C ASP A 80 10.61 -1.55 -18.72
N GLY A 81 11.88 -1.95 -18.86
CA GLY A 81 12.25 -3.35 -18.72
C GLY A 81 12.18 -3.81 -17.27
N PHE A 82 11.64 -5.00 -17.03
CA PHE A 82 11.44 -5.59 -15.71
C PHE A 82 11.69 -7.09 -15.70
N TRP A 83 11.92 -7.62 -14.51
CA TRP A 83 11.93 -9.05 -14.24
C TRP A 83 10.55 -9.46 -13.73
N ILE A 84 10.04 -10.60 -14.19
CA ILE A 84 8.82 -11.22 -13.65
C ILE A 84 9.07 -12.69 -13.35
N ASP A 85 8.42 -13.19 -12.30
CA ASP A 85 8.47 -14.61 -11.95
C ASP A 85 7.98 -15.46 -13.13
N ARG A 86 8.76 -16.48 -13.47
CA ARG A 86 8.47 -17.35 -14.62
C ARG A 86 7.17 -18.10 -14.43
N THR A 87 6.87 -18.49 -13.21
CA THR A 87 5.65 -19.19 -12.79
C THR A 87 5.03 -18.47 -11.60
N GLU A 88 3.85 -18.92 -11.17
CA GLU A 88 3.26 -18.53 -9.89
C GLU A 88 4.16 -18.94 -8.72
N VAL A 89 4.00 -18.23 -7.59
CA VAL A 89 4.69 -18.57 -6.34
C VAL A 89 4.15 -19.89 -5.83
N THR A 90 5.05 -20.82 -5.53
CA THR A 90 4.69 -22.18 -5.08
C THR A 90 4.49 -22.26 -3.57
N ASN A 91 3.80 -23.31 -3.10
CA ASN A 91 3.67 -23.62 -1.67
C ASN A 91 5.02 -23.72 -0.96
N GLY A 92 5.99 -24.39 -1.57
CA GLY A 92 7.32 -24.60 -1.00
C GLY A 92 8.12 -23.30 -0.90
N GLN A 93 7.94 -22.39 -1.86
CA GLN A 93 8.52 -21.04 -1.81
C GLN A 93 7.82 -20.18 -0.74
N TYR A 94 6.49 -20.14 -0.73
CA TYR A 94 5.70 -19.40 0.25
C TYR A 94 6.01 -19.82 1.69
N ARG A 95 6.15 -21.13 1.93
CA ARG A 95 6.54 -21.71 3.22
C ARG A 95 7.87 -21.17 3.74
N ARG A 96 8.84 -20.84 2.88
CA ARG A 96 10.10 -20.21 3.33
C ARG A 96 9.88 -18.82 3.93
N CYS A 97 8.94 -18.04 3.39
CA CYS A 97 8.57 -16.74 3.96
C CYS A 97 7.91 -16.89 5.33
N VAL A 98 7.01 -17.87 5.46
CA VAL A 98 6.34 -18.19 6.73
C VAL A 98 7.34 -18.69 7.79
N GLU A 99 8.23 -19.61 7.42
CA GLU A 99 9.30 -20.11 8.30
C GLU A 99 10.28 -19.00 8.72
N ALA A 100 10.47 -17.98 7.88
CA ALA A 100 11.25 -16.78 8.20
C ALA A 100 10.51 -15.79 9.12
N GLY A 101 9.23 -16.03 9.43
CA GLY A 101 8.39 -15.14 10.23
C GLY A 101 8.00 -13.83 9.53
N ALA A 102 8.09 -13.79 8.20
CA ALA A 102 7.80 -12.61 7.39
C ALA A 102 6.42 -12.65 6.71
N CYS A 103 5.82 -13.82 6.57
CA CYS A 103 4.47 -14.04 6.05
C CYS A 103 3.61 -14.82 7.05
N ASP A 104 2.31 -14.54 7.05
CA ASP A 104 1.32 -15.41 7.68
C ASP A 104 1.04 -16.62 6.79
N PRO A 105 0.70 -17.81 7.35
CA PRO A 105 0.30 -18.96 6.53
C PRO A 105 -1.00 -18.67 5.74
N PRO A 106 -1.26 -19.39 4.64
CA PRO A 106 -2.54 -19.32 3.94
C PRO A 106 -3.72 -19.60 4.86
N ALA A 107 -4.91 -19.08 4.52
CA ALA A 107 -6.10 -19.18 5.36
C ALA A 107 -6.57 -20.63 5.56
N GLU A 108 -6.37 -21.46 4.53
CA GLU A 108 -6.71 -22.88 4.49
C GLU A 108 -5.46 -23.68 4.07
N SER A 109 -5.31 -24.91 4.59
CA SER A 109 -4.21 -25.79 4.22
C SER A 109 -4.56 -26.84 3.17
N GLY A 110 -5.83 -26.94 2.78
CA GLY A 110 -6.32 -27.83 1.72
C GLY A 110 -6.47 -27.13 0.37
N SER A 111 -6.82 -27.91 -0.65
CA SER A 111 -7.31 -27.46 -1.95
C SER A 111 -8.67 -28.11 -2.25
N SER A 112 -9.19 -27.97 -3.47
CA SER A 112 -10.48 -28.57 -3.86
C SER A 112 -10.49 -30.09 -3.67
N THR A 113 -9.40 -30.76 -4.05
CA THR A 113 -9.32 -32.23 -4.08
C THR A 113 -8.40 -32.82 -3.00
N HIS A 114 -7.76 -31.98 -2.19
CA HIS A 114 -6.73 -32.41 -1.23
C HIS A 114 -6.87 -31.75 0.14
N ASP A 115 -7.14 -32.55 1.18
CA ASP A 115 -7.21 -32.07 2.58
C ASP A 115 -5.86 -31.51 3.11
N SER A 116 -4.75 -31.92 2.50
CA SER A 116 -3.40 -31.51 2.90
C SER A 116 -2.59 -31.12 1.67
N TYR A 117 -2.70 -29.83 1.33
CA TYR A 117 -2.05 -29.19 0.20
C TYR A 117 -0.87 -28.35 0.68
N TYR A 118 -1.13 -27.24 1.37
CA TYR A 118 -0.09 -26.41 1.95
C TYR A 118 0.58 -27.10 3.15
N GLY A 119 1.91 -27.21 3.10
CA GLY A 119 2.72 -27.88 4.13
C GLY A 119 2.95 -29.38 3.89
N HIS A 120 2.41 -29.96 2.81
CA HIS A 120 2.69 -31.32 2.40
C HIS A 120 3.65 -31.34 1.20
N SER A 121 4.79 -32.03 1.33
CA SER A 121 5.90 -31.91 0.36
C SER A 121 5.58 -32.39 -1.07
N ALA A 122 4.53 -33.18 -1.26
CA ALA A 122 4.08 -33.57 -2.60
C ALA A 122 3.50 -32.39 -3.40
N TYR A 123 3.10 -31.31 -2.72
CA TYR A 123 2.51 -30.11 -3.32
C TYR A 123 3.42 -28.88 -3.19
N ASP A 124 4.70 -29.07 -2.83
CA ASP A 124 5.65 -27.96 -2.67
C ASP A 124 5.84 -27.18 -3.98
N ASP A 125 5.67 -27.82 -5.15
CA ASP A 125 5.82 -27.22 -6.49
C ASP A 125 4.46 -26.85 -7.15
N TYR A 126 3.37 -26.84 -6.39
CA TYR A 126 2.07 -26.33 -6.83
C TYR A 126 1.90 -24.87 -6.38
N PRO A 127 1.07 -24.05 -7.06
CA PRO A 127 0.87 -22.65 -6.69
C PRO A 127 0.33 -22.51 -5.27
N VAL A 128 0.74 -21.47 -4.55
CA VAL A 128 0.10 -21.14 -3.27
C VAL A 128 -1.28 -20.53 -3.53
N ILE A 129 -2.30 -21.01 -2.82
CA ILE A 129 -3.70 -20.57 -2.90
C ILE A 129 -4.22 -20.21 -1.51
N TYR A 130 -5.45 -19.67 -1.40
CA TYR A 130 -5.99 -19.14 -0.14
C TYR A 130 -5.12 -18.05 0.48
N VAL A 131 -4.54 -17.20 -0.37
CA VAL A 131 -3.74 -16.03 0.03
C VAL A 131 -4.43 -14.75 -0.38
N SER A 132 -4.46 -13.78 0.53
CA SER A 132 -5.03 -12.47 0.27
C SER A 132 -4.07 -11.60 -0.55
N TRP A 133 -4.56 -10.49 -1.10
CA TRP A 133 -3.69 -9.54 -1.80
C TRP A 133 -2.58 -9.03 -0.87
N HIS A 134 -2.92 -8.81 0.41
CA HIS A 134 -1.97 -8.37 1.43
C HIS A 134 -0.87 -9.40 1.71
N GLN A 135 -1.23 -10.68 1.77
CA GLN A 135 -0.28 -11.79 1.93
C GLN A 135 0.64 -11.93 0.71
N ALA A 136 0.08 -11.82 -0.50
CA ALA A 136 0.83 -11.85 -1.75
C ALA A 136 1.84 -10.69 -1.82
N ALA A 137 1.41 -9.47 -1.49
CA ALA A 137 2.27 -8.29 -1.44
C ALA A 137 3.39 -8.42 -0.39
N ALA A 138 3.09 -8.94 0.80
CA ALA A 138 4.07 -9.18 1.86
C ALA A 138 5.13 -10.19 1.43
N TYR A 139 4.73 -11.28 0.76
CA TYR A 139 5.66 -12.26 0.21
C TYR A 139 6.60 -11.63 -0.82
N CYS A 140 6.06 -10.91 -1.81
CA CYS A 140 6.89 -10.30 -2.84
C CYS A 140 7.89 -9.31 -2.23
N ALA A 141 7.47 -8.51 -1.25
CA ALA A 141 8.34 -7.60 -0.53
C ALA A 141 9.47 -8.33 0.22
N TRP A 142 9.15 -9.42 0.94
CA TRP A 142 10.15 -10.26 1.60
C TRP A 142 11.15 -10.86 0.62
N ALA A 143 10.69 -11.28 -0.56
CA ALA A 143 11.53 -11.84 -1.60
C ALA A 143 12.43 -10.78 -2.28
N GLY A 144 12.25 -9.48 -1.99
CA GLY A 144 12.96 -8.38 -2.64
C GLY A 144 12.39 -8.00 -4.01
N ALA A 145 11.09 -8.23 -4.18
CA ALA A 145 10.28 -7.95 -5.36
C ALA A 145 9.01 -7.17 -4.96
N ARG A 146 8.04 -7.08 -5.87
CA ARG A 146 6.68 -6.55 -5.65
C ARG A 146 5.67 -7.34 -6.48
N LEU A 147 4.38 -7.13 -6.29
CA LEU A 147 3.41 -7.61 -7.28
C LEU A 147 3.63 -6.86 -8.62
N PRO A 148 3.42 -7.51 -9.78
CA PRO A 148 3.41 -6.82 -11.07
C PRO A 148 2.28 -5.79 -11.11
N THR A 149 2.43 -4.75 -11.92
CA THR A 149 1.26 -3.94 -12.30
C THR A 149 0.37 -4.74 -13.26
N GLU A 150 -0.90 -4.36 -13.37
CA GLU A 150 -1.83 -4.95 -14.35
C GLU A 150 -1.24 -4.87 -15.77
N ALA A 151 -0.64 -3.73 -16.11
CA ALA A 151 -0.01 -3.53 -17.42
C ALA A 151 1.25 -4.38 -17.62
N GLU A 152 2.09 -4.54 -16.59
CA GLU A 152 3.26 -5.44 -16.67
C GLU A 152 2.83 -6.89 -16.89
N TRP A 153 1.79 -7.32 -16.17
CA TRP A 153 1.22 -8.66 -16.31
C TRP A 153 0.67 -8.88 -17.72
N GLU A 154 -0.16 -7.95 -18.22
CA GLU A 154 -0.74 -8.05 -19.56
C GLU A 154 0.33 -8.01 -20.65
N TYR A 155 1.34 -7.15 -20.52
CA TYR A 155 2.45 -7.12 -21.48
C TYR A 155 3.24 -8.43 -21.49
N ALA A 156 3.47 -9.03 -20.32
CA ALA A 156 4.11 -10.33 -20.23
C ALA A 156 3.29 -11.44 -20.92
N ALA A 157 1.95 -11.36 -20.88
CA ALA A 157 1.06 -12.29 -21.57
C ALA A 157 0.98 -12.02 -23.09
N ARG A 158 0.54 -10.82 -23.48
CA ARG A 158 0.21 -10.42 -24.86
C ARG A 158 1.41 -10.13 -25.74
N GLY A 159 2.40 -9.48 -25.14
CA GLY A 159 3.56 -8.92 -25.82
C GLY A 159 3.25 -7.83 -26.84
N PRO A 160 4.28 -7.37 -27.57
CA PRO A 160 4.15 -6.32 -28.58
C PRO A 160 3.26 -6.70 -29.78
N GLN A 161 2.88 -7.97 -29.89
CA GLN A 161 1.99 -8.46 -30.96
C GLN A 161 0.51 -8.40 -30.58
N GLY A 162 0.17 -8.05 -29.33
CA GLY A 162 -1.22 -7.90 -28.90
C GLY A 162 -1.99 -9.23 -28.84
N ARG A 163 -1.34 -10.36 -28.55
CA ARG A 163 -1.99 -11.68 -28.64
C ARG A 163 -3.19 -11.82 -27.70
N VAL A 164 -4.23 -12.51 -28.15
CA VAL A 164 -5.44 -12.78 -27.33
C VAL A 164 -5.09 -13.69 -26.15
N PHE A 165 -4.32 -14.75 -26.37
CA PHE A 165 -3.77 -15.66 -25.36
C PHE A 165 -2.24 -15.60 -25.35
N PRO A 166 -1.54 -16.02 -24.28
CA PRO A 166 -0.08 -15.95 -24.23
C PRO A 166 0.63 -16.60 -25.43
N TRP A 167 0.05 -17.69 -25.94
CA TRP A 167 0.58 -18.47 -27.06
C TRP A 167 0.15 -18.00 -28.46
N GLY A 168 -0.91 -17.19 -28.59
CA GLY A 168 -1.46 -16.79 -29.89
C GLY A 168 -2.91 -16.31 -29.80
N ASP A 169 -3.58 -16.25 -30.95
CA ASP A 169 -4.88 -15.57 -31.07
C ASP A 169 -6.08 -16.54 -31.04
N GLU A 170 -5.81 -17.85 -31.08
CA GLU A 170 -6.83 -18.89 -31.04
C GLU A 170 -6.74 -19.67 -29.73
N PHE A 171 -7.90 -19.96 -29.14
CA PHE A 171 -7.99 -20.82 -27.96
C PHE A 171 -7.48 -22.23 -28.26
N ASP A 172 -6.65 -22.78 -27.36
CA ASP A 172 -6.11 -24.13 -27.44
C ASP A 172 -6.04 -24.70 -26.02
N GLY A 173 -7.06 -25.49 -25.66
CA GLY A 173 -7.19 -26.11 -24.33
C GLY A 173 -6.02 -27.01 -23.93
N THR A 174 -5.14 -27.40 -24.86
CA THR A 174 -3.97 -28.25 -24.56
C THR A 174 -2.76 -27.48 -23.99
N ARG A 175 -2.91 -26.16 -23.78
CA ARG A 175 -1.81 -25.25 -23.42
C ARG A 175 -1.93 -24.63 -22.03
N LEU A 176 -2.92 -25.01 -21.25
CA LEU A 176 -3.20 -24.46 -19.92
C LEU A 176 -3.90 -25.48 -19.03
N ASN A 177 -3.98 -25.17 -17.75
CA ASN A 177 -4.90 -25.81 -16.81
C ASN A 177 -6.20 -24.99 -16.71
N TYR A 178 -7.35 -25.55 -17.10
CA TYR A 178 -8.66 -24.89 -17.05
C TYR A 178 -9.77 -25.92 -16.81
N CYS A 179 -11.04 -25.51 -16.74
CA CYS A 179 -12.12 -26.44 -16.44
C CYS A 179 -12.42 -27.36 -17.64
N ASP A 180 -11.79 -28.53 -17.65
CA ASP A 180 -11.87 -29.55 -18.69
C ASP A 180 -12.50 -30.86 -18.18
N ALA A 181 -12.28 -32.00 -18.86
CA ALA A 181 -12.83 -33.31 -18.48
C ALA A 181 -12.52 -33.77 -17.04
N ASN A 182 -11.54 -33.17 -16.34
CA ASN A 182 -11.22 -33.46 -14.94
C ASN A 182 -11.97 -32.56 -13.94
N CYS A 183 -12.60 -31.48 -14.41
CA CYS A 183 -13.39 -30.55 -13.64
C CYS A 183 -14.79 -31.12 -13.37
N GLU A 184 -15.28 -31.07 -12.14
CA GLU A 184 -16.63 -31.59 -11.78
C GLU A 184 -17.78 -30.60 -12.07
N GLU A 185 -17.49 -29.48 -12.74
CA GLU A 185 -18.47 -28.44 -13.03
C GLU A 185 -19.28 -28.73 -14.30
N ASP A 186 -20.52 -28.23 -14.35
CA ASP A 186 -21.42 -28.43 -15.49
C ASP A 186 -20.92 -27.73 -16.79
N TRP A 187 -19.96 -26.81 -16.68
CA TRP A 187 -19.34 -26.08 -17.80
C TRP A 187 -17.98 -26.66 -18.22
N ALA A 188 -17.62 -27.84 -17.75
CA ALA A 188 -16.39 -28.52 -18.12
C ALA A 188 -16.29 -28.79 -19.65
N ASP A 189 -15.14 -28.52 -20.24
CA ASP A 189 -14.83 -28.95 -21.61
C ASP A 189 -14.44 -30.43 -21.63
N GLU A 190 -15.42 -31.31 -21.85
CA GLU A 190 -15.20 -32.77 -21.92
C GLU A 190 -14.30 -33.22 -23.10
N THR A 191 -13.91 -32.33 -24.00
CA THR A 191 -13.10 -32.68 -25.19
C THR A 191 -11.59 -32.60 -24.95
N VAL A 192 -11.18 -31.98 -23.85
CA VAL A 192 -9.80 -31.82 -23.42
C VAL A 192 -9.59 -32.50 -22.07
N ASP A 193 -8.41 -33.08 -21.88
CA ASP A 193 -7.98 -33.69 -20.63
C ASP A 193 -6.51 -33.32 -20.41
N ASP A 194 -6.30 -32.38 -19.51
CA ASP A 194 -5.02 -31.82 -19.08
C ASP A 194 -4.37 -32.63 -17.94
N GLY A 195 -5.15 -33.54 -17.34
CA GLY A 195 -4.78 -34.44 -16.26
C GLY A 195 -4.94 -33.89 -14.84
N TYR A 196 -5.57 -32.71 -14.65
CA TYR A 196 -5.68 -32.01 -13.38
C TYR A 196 -7.13 -31.61 -13.05
N ALA A 197 -7.66 -32.14 -11.94
CA ALA A 197 -8.98 -31.76 -11.41
C ALA A 197 -8.95 -30.52 -10.47
N ASP A 198 -7.78 -29.92 -10.32
CA ASP A 198 -7.44 -28.84 -9.38
C ASP A 198 -6.24 -28.08 -9.97
N THR A 199 -5.58 -27.23 -9.19
CA THR A 199 -4.27 -26.65 -9.55
C THR A 199 -3.29 -27.71 -10.07
N ALA A 200 -2.49 -27.31 -11.05
CA ALA A 200 -1.42 -28.12 -11.62
C ALA A 200 -0.08 -27.75 -11.00
N LEU A 201 0.94 -28.60 -11.19
CA LEU A 201 2.32 -28.22 -10.87
C LEU A 201 2.68 -27.01 -11.74
N VAL A 202 3.34 -26.02 -11.16
CA VAL A 202 3.74 -24.84 -11.94
C VAL A 202 4.67 -25.24 -13.09
N GLY A 203 4.48 -24.63 -14.25
CA GLY A 203 5.22 -24.89 -15.48
C GLY A 203 4.87 -26.19 -16.19
N SER A 204 3.73 -26.81 -15.88
CA SER A 204 3.26 -28.05 -16.53
C SER A 204 2.92 -27.86 -18.01
N PHE A 205 2.62 -26.62 -18.44
CA PHE A 205 2.18 -26.30 -19.79
C PHE A 205 3.18 -25.41 -20.54
N PRO A 206 4.38 -25.91 -20.89
CA PRO A 206 5.40 -25.09 -21.55
C PRO A 206 4.99 -24.61 -22.94
N ALA A 207 4.02 -25.27 -23.60
CA ALA A 207 3.45 -24.81 -24.86
C ALA A 207 2.52 -23.59 -24.69
N GLY A 208 2.07 -23.30 -23.47
CA GLY A 208 1.32 -22.10 -23.11
C GLY A 208 2.18 -20.91 -22.75
N ALA A 209 3.51 -21.05 -22.78
CA ALA A 209 4.42 -19.96 -22.44
C ALA A 209 4.24 -18.74 -23.36
N SER A 210 4.37 -17.55 -22.77
CA SER A 210 4.27 -16.29 -23.50
C SER A 210 5.50 -16.01 -24.36
N TRP A 211 5.47 -14.91 -25.11
CA TRP A 211 6.57 -14.42 -25.94
C TRP A 211 7.89 -14.19 -25.17
N CYS A 212 7.83 -14.06 -23.84
CA CYS A 212 8.97 -13.87 -22.95
C CYS A 212 9.22 -15.05 -21.99
N ASP A 213 8.70 -16.25 -22.30
CA ASP A 213 8.89 -17.50 -21.55
C ASP A 213 8.31 -17.48 -20.11
N VAL A 214 7.34 -16.59 -19.88
CA VAL A 214 6.49 -16.64 -18.69
C VAL A 214 5.43 -17.71 -18.90
N GLN A 215 5.26 -18.60 -17.93
CA GLN A 215 4.38 -19.76 -17.97
C GLN A 215 3.17 -19.54 -17.09
N ASP A 216 2.09 -20.26 -17.40
CA ASP A 216 0.86 -20.29 -16.61
C ASP A 216 0.22 -18.89 -16.42
N LEU A 217 0.37 -17.99 -17.40
CA LEU A 217 -0.36 -16.72 -17.41
C LEU A 217 -1.83 -16.89 -17.81
N ALA A 218 -2.20 -18.06 -18.33
CA ALA A 218 -3.56 -18.42 -18.65
C ALA A 218 -3.88 -19.71 -17.89
N GLY A 219 -4.94 -19.71 -17.10
CA GLY A 219 -5.39 -20.85 -16.30
C GLY A 219 -4.63 -21.02 -14.97
N ASN A 220 -4.72 -22.23 -14.42
CA ASN A 220 -4.15 -22.66 -13.14
C ASN A 220 -4.66 -21.87 -11.92
N VAL A 221 -4.23 -20.63 -11.68
CA VAL A 221 -4.79 -19.77 -10.63
C VAL A 221 -4.91 -18.32 -11.11
N TRP A 222 -5.97 -17.65 -10.68
CA TRP A 222 -6.08 -16.20 -10.82
C TRP A 222 -4.93 -15.54 -10.06
N GLU A 223 -4.36 -14.48 -10.64
CA GLU A 223 -3.20 -13.83 -10.05
C GLU A 223 -3.49 -12.41 -9.56
N TRP A 224 -3.19 -12.16 -8.29
CA TRP A 224 -3.17 -10.80 -7.75
C TRP A 224 -2.13 -9.93 -8.47
N VAL A 225 -2.56 -8.75 -8.92
CA VAL A 225 -1.67 -7.66 -9.39
C VAL A 225 -1.74 -6.46 -8.45
N ALA A 226 -0.82 -5.51 -8.57
CA ALA A 226 -0.70 -4.38 -7.64
C ALA A 226 -1.91 -3.42 -7.68
N ASP A 227 -2.55 -3.33 -8.84
CA ASP A 227 -3.50 -2.28 -9.21
C ASP A 227 -4.86 -2.43 -8.51
N TRP A 228 -5.44 -1.28 -8.18
CA TRP A 228 -6.85 -1.20 -7.81
C TRP A 228 -7.72 -1.29 -9.07
N ARG A 229 -8.86 -1.98 -9.00
CA ARG A 229 -9.81 -2.08 -10.10
C ARG A 229 -10.65 -0.82 -10.20
N ASP A 230 -10.80 -0.36 -11.43
CA ASP A 230 -11.64 0.75 -11.83
C ASP A 230 -12.03 0.49 -13.30
N SER A 231 -13.34 0.42 -13.55
CA SER A 231 -13.92 0.10 -14.86
C SER A 231 -13.52 1.14 -15.91
N ASP A 232 -13.47 2.41 -15.52
CA ASP A 232 -13.18 3.52 -16.43
C ASP A 232 -11.67 3.87 -16.46
N TYR A 233 -10.78 3.01 -15.93
CA TYR A 233 -9.36 3.37 -15.83
C TYR A 233 -8.69 3.50 -17.20
N TYR A 234 -9.04 2.63 -18.16
CA TYR A 234 -8.38 2.60 -19.48
C TYR A 234 -8.61 3.90 -20.26
N ASP A 235 -9.76 4.56 -20.09
CA ASP A 235 -10.06 5.88 -20.67
C ASP A 235 -9.08 7.00 -20.25
N ARG A 236 -8.45 6.84 -19.08
CA ARG A 236 -7.59 7.85 -18.44
C ARG A 236 -6.21 7.32 -18.07
N SER A 237 -5.87 6.14 -18.55
CA SER A 237 -4.62 5.45 -18.24
C SER A 237 -3.41 6.27 -18.76
N PRO A 238 -2.38 6.52 -17.94
CA PRO A 238 -1.16 7.14 -18.41
C PRO A 238 -0.40 6.19 -19.34
N SER A 239 0.19 6.73 -20.41
CA SER A 239 0.87 5.91 -21.42
C SER A 239 2.23 5.34 -20.99
N GLN A 240 2.77 5.69 -19.83
CA GLN A 240 4.08 5.22 -19.37
C GLN A 240 3.95 4.60 -17.97
N ASN A 241 4.31 3.33 -17.85
CA ASN A 241 4.32 2.55 -16.60
C ASN A 241 3.07 2.79 -15.72
N PRO A 242 1.85 2.57 -16.23
CA PRO A 242 0.63 2.73 -15.43
C PRO A 242 0.64 1.78 -14.22
N THR A 243 0.14 2.29 -13.11
CA THR A 243 0.09 1.59 -11.80
C THR A 243 -1.34 1.55 -11.24
N GLY A 244 -2.33 1.75 -12.10
CA GLY A 244 -3.73 1.78 -11.70
C GLY A 244 -4.12 3.08 -10.99
N PRO A 245 -5.36 3.19 -10.50
CA PRO A 245 -5.80 4.27 -9.66
C PRO A 245 -5.17 4.17 -8.26
N SER A 246 -5.06 5.31 -7.56
CA SER A 246 -4.39 5.38 -6.25
C SER A 246 -5.15 4.67 -5.12
N SER A 247 -6.44 4.38 -5.32
CA SER A 247 -7.33 3.74 -4.36
C SER A 247 -8.49 3.07 -5.09
N GLY A 248 -9.06 2.01 -4.50
CA GLY A 248 -10.25 1.35 -5.00
C GLY A 248 -10.87 0.47 -3.92
N GLU A 249 -11.95 -0.20 -4.28
CA GLU A 249 -12.60 -1.21 -3.43
C GLU A 249 -12.00 -2.60 -3.66
N TYR A 250 -11.72 -2.94 -4.92
CA TYR A 250 -11.24 -4.25 -5.33
C TYR A 250 -9.85 -4.17 -5.94
N LYS A 251 -9.05 -5.23 -5.75
CA LYS A 251 -7.77 -5.42 -6.46
C LYS A 251 -8.00 -6.23 -7.73
N VAL A 252 -7.20 -5.95 -8.75
CA VAL A 252 -7.31 -6.64 -10.03
C VAL A 252 -6.78 -8.07 -9.92
N LEU A 253 -7.48 -9.00 -10.56
CA LEU A 253 -7.08 -10.37 -10.82
C LEU A 253 -6.94 -10.61 -12.33
N ARG A 254 -5.96 -11.44 -12.70
CA ARG A 254 -5.62 -11.75 -14.09
C ARG A 254 -5.45 -13.26 -14.32
N GLY A 255 -5.68 -13.72 -15.55
CA GLY A 255 -5.23 -15.03 -16.04
C GLY A 255 -6.24 -16.17 -16.00
N GLY A 256 -7.33 -16.10 -15.24
CA GLY A 256 -8.20 -17.26 -15.03
C GLY A 256 -7.59 -18.29 -14.08
N SER A 257 -8.29 -19.40 -13.83
CA SER A 257 -7.86 -20.48 -12.95
C SER A 257 -8.20 -21.86 -13.54
N TRP A 258 -7.83 -22.94 -12.83
CA TRP A 258 -8.19 -24.32 -13.17
C TRP A 258 -9.70 -24.58 -13.26
N ASN A 259 -10.54 -23.72 -12.67
CA ASN A 259 -12.02 -23.81 -12.79
C ASN A 259 -12.57 -22.90 -13.92
N SER A 260 -11.71 -22.14 -14.61
CA SER A 260 -12.16 -21.15 -15.58
C SER A 260 -12.47 -21.71 -16.96
N VAL A 261 -13.35 -21.00 -17.66
CA VAL A 261 -13.73 -21.22 -19.07
C VAL A 261 -12.89 -20.35 -20.01
N PRO A 262 -12.87 -20.62 -21.33
CA PRO A 262 -11.96 -19.99 -22.29
C PRO A 262 -11.95 -18.45 -22.33
N HIS A 263 -13.09 -17.78 -22.08
CA HIS A 263 -13.14 -16.32 -22.16
C HIS A 263 -12.46 -15.61 -20.96
N HIS A 264 -12.27 -16.31 -19.83
CA HIS A 264 -11.59 -15.79 -18.63
C HIS A 264 -10.07 -15.88 -18.71
N VAL A 265 -9.54 -16.83 -19.48
CA VAL A 265 -8.09 -17.08 -19.60
C VAL A 265 -7.44 -16.26 -20.72
N ARG A 266 -8.19 -15.32 -21.32
CA ARG A 266 -7.66 -14.35 -22.28
C ARG A 266 -6.73 -13.37 -21.57
N SER A 267 -5.69 -12.96 -22.28
CA SER A 267 -4.64 -12.09 -21.76
C SER A 267 -5.13 -10.72 -21.33
N ALA A 268 -6.21 -10.18 -21.91
CA ALA A 268 -6.84 -8.91 -21.52
C ALA A 268 -7.88 -9.02 -20.41
N ASN A 269 -8.33 -10.24 -20.07
CA ASN A 269 -9.45 -10.38 -19.15
C ASN A 269 -9.07 -9.93 -17.74
N ARG A 270 -9.93 -9.10 -17.13
CA ARG A 270 -9.73 -8.52 -15.79
C ARG A 270 -10.94 -8.76 -14.92
N LEU A 271 -10.69 -9.33 -13.75
CA LEU A 271 -11.65 -9.39 -12.66
C LEU A 271 -11.19 -8.53 -11.49
N GLY A 272 -12.13 -8.24 -10.60
CA GLY A 272 -11.85 -7.57 -9.34
C GLY A 272 -12.27 -8.43 -8.19
N HIS A 273 -11.46 -8.45 -7.15
CA HIS A 273 -11.84 -9.11 -5.92
C HIS A 273 -11.39 -8.32 -4.70
N ASP A 274 -12.08 -8.55 -3.59
CA ASP A 274 -11.78 -7.87 -2.33
C ASP A 274 -10.37 -8.28 -1.87
N PRO A 275 -9.48 -7.33 -1.53
CA PRO A 275 -8.10 -7.62 -1.17
C PRO A 275 -7.95 -8.49 0.08
N ASP A 276 -8.96 -8.56 0.95
CA ASP A 276 -8.95 -9.38 2.16
C ASP A 276 -9.38 -10.83 1.91
N CYS A 277 -9.98 -11.12 0.75
CA CYS A 277 -10.45 -12.46 0.45
C CYS A 277 -9.35 -13.44 0.10
N THR A 278 -9.59 -14.69 0.48
CA THR A 278 -8.73 -15.85 0.24
C THR A 278 -9.59 -16.98 -0.31
N ILE A 279 -9.32 -17.44 -1.53
CA ILE A 279 -10.02 -18.56 -2.16
C ILE A 279 -9.03 -19.52 -2.82
N ASN A 280 -9.46 -20.76 -3.09
CA ASN A 280 -8.62 -21.79 -3.73
C ASN A 280 -8.31 -21.52 -5.21
N LEU A 281 -8.97 -20.55 -5.83
CA LEU A 281 -8.77 -20.18 -7.22
C LEU A 281 -7.70 -19.10 -7.41
N VAL A 282 -7.20 -18.47 -6.33
CA VAL A 282 -6.36 -17.27 -6.39
C VAL A 282 -4.99 -17.51 -5.77
N GLY A 283 -3.95 -17.24 -6.55
CA GLY A 283 -2.55 -17.15 -6.17
C GLY A 283 -1.94 -15.83 -6.63
N PHE A 284 -0.64 -15.84 -6.93
CA PHE A 284 0.08 -14.66 -7.42
C PHE A 284 1.47 -15.00 -7.95
N ARG A 285 2.06 -14.03 -8.65
CA ARG A 285 3.48 -14.00 -9.01
C ARG A 285 4.10 -12.64 -8.70
N CYS A 286 5.42 -12.56 -8.60
CA CYS A 286 6.10 -11.30 -8.33
C CYS A 286 6.82 -10.72 -9.56
N ALA A 287 7.08 -9.42 -9.53
CA ALA A 287 7.88 -8.68 -10.49
C ALA A 287 8.88 -7.74 -9.79
N ARG A 288 9.88 -7.29 -10.53
CA ARG A 288 10.94 -6.38 -10.05
C ARG A 288 11.45 -5.52 -11.21
N GLY A 289 11.57 -4.21 -11.00
CA GLY A 289 12.15 -3.32 -12.01
C GLY A 289 13.59 -3.68 -12.40
N SER A 290 14.01 -3.31 -13.62
CA SER A 290 15.43 -3.40 -14.01
C SER A 290 16.29 -2.47 -13.14
N GLU A 291 17.54 -2.83 -12.87
CA GLU A 291 18.42 -2.11 -11.94
C GLU A 291 18.71 -0.63 -12.31
N LYS A 292 18.20 -0.16 -13.46
CA LYS A 292 18.10 1.26 -13.79
C LYS A 292 17.32 2.08 -12.76
N GLU A 293 16.39 1.47 -12.01
CA GLU A 293 15.72 2.16 -10.89
C GLU A 293 16.66 2.43 -9.70
N LYS A 294 17.67 1.58 -9.45
CA LYS A 294 18.71 1.86 -8.44
C LYS A 294 19.69 2.93 -8.92
N SER A 295 19.98 2.98 -10.22
CA SER A 295 20.82 4.02 -10.84
C SER A 295 20.13 5.39 -10.85
N ASN A 296 18.84 5.47 -11.16
CA ASN A 296 18.13 6.76 -11.26
C ASN A 296 17.73 7.36 -9.90
N ALA A 297 17.71 6.58 -8.82
CA ALA A 297 17.64 7.11 -7.45
C ALA A 297 18.99 7.71 -6.98
N VAL A 298 20.11 7.35 -7.62
CA VAL A 298 21.47 7.80 -7.27
C VAL A 298 22.04 8.82 -8.26
N THR A 299 21.54 8.88 -9.51
CA THR A 299 22.08 9.75 -10.57
C THR A 299 21.17 10.91 -11.01
N ASN A 300 19.97 11.08 -10.44
CA ASN A 300 19.19 12.31 -10.63
C ASN A 300 19.69 13.48 -9.74
N ARG A 301 20.99 13.74 -9.84
CA ARG A 301 21.61 15.05 -9.59
C ARG A 301 22.13 15.55 -10.93
N ASN A 302 21.24 16.02 -11.80
CA ASN A 302 21.48 17.15 -12.71
C ASN A 302 20.20 17.46 -13.50
N ALA A 303 19.48 18.47 -13.03
CA ALA A 303 18.41 19.12 -13.75
C ALA A 303 18.95 19.81 -15.00
N ALA A 304 18.41 19.47 -16.17
CA ALA A 304 18.49 20.31 -17.36
C ALA A 304 17.30 21.29 -17.39
N SER A 305 17.63 22.53 -17.69
CA SER A 305 16.84 23.75 -17.58
C SER A 305 15.66 23.84 -18.55
N VAL A 306 14.50 24.28 -18.04
CA VAL A 306 13.55 25.08 -18.82
C VAL A 306 13.45 26.45 -18.16
N THR A 307 13.84 27.47 -18.91
CA THR A 307 13.82 28.91 -18.58
C THR A 307 12.41 29.44 -18.28
N PRO A 308 12.28 30.27 -17.24
CA PRO A 308 11.35 31.40 -17.23
C PRO A 308 12.14 32.69 -17.49
N THR A 309 11.83 33.34 -18.59
CA THR A 309 12.27 34.71 -18.88
C THR A 309 11.76 35.69 -17.83
N GLY A 310 12.71 36.46 -17.27
CA GLY A 310 12.54 37.85 -16.88
C GLY A 310 11.83 38.11 -15.55
N ILE A 311 12.59 38.53 -14.54
CA ILE A 311 12.59 39.91 -14.01
C ILE A 311 13.79 40.06 -13.03
N SER A 312 14.42 41.22 -13.15
CA SER A 312 15.67 41.73 -12.57
C SER A 312 16.12 41.27 -11.17
N THR A 313 17.42 40.97 -11.09
CA THR A 313 18.27 40.93 -9.89
C THR A 313 18.23 42.22 -9.06
N PRO A 314 18.38 42.10 -7.74
CA PRO A 314 19.36 42.87 -7.00
C PRO A 314 20.53 41.98 -6.54
N THR A 315 21.68 42.65 -6.53
CA THR A 315 23.05 42.24 -6.30
C THR A 315 23.29 41.45 -5.01
N ALA A 316 24.31 40.59 -5.05
CA ALA A 316 24.90 39.86 -3.94
C ALA A 316 25.02 40.68 -2.65
N ALA A 317 24.42 40.17 -1.58
CA ALA A 317 24.77 40.49 -0.21
C ALA A 317 25.22 39.20 0.49
N GLU A 318 26.23 39.38 1.32
CA GLU A 318 27.00 38.43 2.10
C GLU A 318 26.16 37.40 2.87
N SER A 319 26.82 36.27 3.18
CA SER A 319 26.46 35.28 4.21
C SER A 319 25.30 35.69 5.13
N SER A 320 24.10 35.18 4.86
CA SER A 320 22.97 35.31 5.79
C SER A 320 22.83 34.05 6.62
N GLU A 321 22.92 34.25 7.93
CA GLU A 321 22.51 33.32 8.98
C GLU A 321 21.13 32.71 8.67
N SER A 322 20.97 31.45 9.09
CA SER A 322 19.70 30.86 9.55
C SER A 322 18.52 31.83 9.52
N VAL A 323 17.66 31.71 8.52
CA VAL A 323 16.38 32.41 8.48
C VAL A 323 15.50 31.84 9.59
N ILE A 324 15.61 32.41 10.78
CA ILE A 324 14.67 32.22 11.87
C ILE A 324 13.38 32.91 11.41
N PRO A 325 12.25 32.18 11.24
CA PRO A 325 10.97 32.84 10.97
C PRO A 325 10.71 33.88 12.08
N PRO A 326 10.06 35.02 11.78
CA PRO A 326 9.82 36.06 12.77
C PRO A 326 9.25 35.42 14.03
N GLN A 327 9.90 35.67 15.18
CA GLN A 327 9.64 34.99 16.45
C GLN A 327 8.15 35.04 16.78
N ALA A 328 7.41 33.97 16.46
CA ALA A 328 6.14 33.76 17.12
C ALA A 328 6.50 33.60 18.60
N SER A 329 5.88 34.40 19.47
CA SER A 329 6.03 34.25 20.92
C SER A 329 5.44 32.93 21.42
N LEU A 330 4.81 32.14 20.55
CA LEU A 330 4.11 30.91 20.88
C LEU A 330 4.26 29.88 19.75
N TYR A 331 4.74 28.69 20.10
CA TYR A 331 4.78 27.52 19.23
C TYR A 331 4.11 26.32 19.92
N PHE A 332 3.48 25.48 19.12
CA PHE A 332 2.97 24.18 19.56
C PHE A 332 3.68 23.05 18.79
N GLY A 333 4.25 22.10 19.53
CA GLY A 333 4.79 20.86 19.01
C GLY A 333 3.78 19.75 19.24
N TYR A 334 3.43 19.05 18.17
CA TYR A 334 2.53 17.90 18.18
C TYR A 334 3.34 16.64 17.88
N THR A 335 2.85 15.49 18.34
CA THR A 335 3.46 14.19 18.04
C THR A 335 3.23 13.72 16.60
N TYR A 336 2.56 14.53 15.79
CA TYR A 336 2.20 14.30 14.39
C TYR A 336 2.26 15.65 13.67
N GLN A 337 2.70 15.67 12.40
CA GLN A 337 2.65 16.89 11.57
C GLN A 337 1.85 16.73 10.27
N GLN A 338 1.17 15.59 10.05
CA GLN A 338 0.33 15.37 8.87
C GLN A 338 -0.99 14.62 9.16
N PRO A 339 -1.99 14.73 8.27
CA PRO A 339 -3.36 14.21 8.47
C PRO A 339 -3.51 12.68 8.44
N ASP A 340 -2.45 11.93 8.22
CA ASP A 340 -2.45 10.48 7.99
C ASP A 340 -2.33 9.63 9.27
N GLY A 341 -2.12 10.25 10.44
CA GLY A 341 -2.34 9.58 11.72
C GLY A 341 -1.37 8.44 12.07
N ASN A 342 -0.25 8.28 11.36
CA ASN A 342 0.66 7.15 11.57
C ASN A 342 1.31 7.10 12.97
N ARG A 343 1.26 5.90 13.59
CA ARG A 343 2.28 5.41 14.54
C ARG A 343 2.47 3.89 14.50
N LEU A 344 3.54 3.49 13.81
CA LEU A 344 4.58 2.58 14.33
C LEU A 344 5.82 2.79 13.45
N MET A 345 6.96 3.22 14.01
CA MET A 345 8.24 3.08 13.31
C MET A 345 9.09 2.10 14.11
N HIS A 346 9.14 0.85 13.65
CA HIS A 346 10.25 -0.04 13.95
C HIS A 346 11.27 0.10 12.83
N GLY A 347 12.49 0.51 13.17
CA GLY A 347 13.59 0.62 12.21
C GLY A 347 14.70 1.55 12.68
N GLN A 348 15.91 1.32 12.13
CA GLN A 348 16.97 2.32 12.09
C GLN A 348 16.91 2.99 10.71
N GLY A 349 16.69 4.31 10.68
CA GLY A 349 16.78 5.09 9.45
C GLY A 349 17.99 6.01 9.50
N ALA A 350 18.81 6.01 8.45
CA ALA A 350 19.80 7.05 8.22
C ALA A 350 19.24 8.00 7.17
N VAL A 351 19.04 9.27 7.53
CA VAL A 351 18.89 10.31 6.50
C VAL A 351 20.27 10.49 5.88
N PRO A 352 20.43 10.31 4.55
CA PRO A 352 21.73 10.48 3.90
C PRO A 352 22.34 11.83 4.28
N ASP A 353 23.63 11.84 4.61
CA ASP A 353 24.40 13.03 5.00
C ASP A 353 24.04 13.67 6.36
N VAL A 354 23.23 13.02 7.21
CA VAL A 354 22.94 13.47 8.58
C VAL A 354 23.59 12.54 9.60
N GLN A 355 24.45 13.10 10.46
CA GLN A 355 24.99 12.39 11.62
C GLN A 355 23.91 12.32 12.72
N PRO A 356 23.52 11.11 13.18
CA PRO A 356 22.53 10.98 14.26
C PRO A 356 23.05 11.59 15.56
N LEU A 357 22.13 12.09 16.38
CA LEU A 357 22.41 12.63 17.70
C LEU A 357 21.81 11.70 18.76
N ASP A 358 22.68 11.03 19.51
CA ASP A 358 22.25 10.15 20.58
C ASP A 358 21.80 10.94 21.81
N ILE A 359 20.58 10.67 22.27
CA ILE A 359 20.02 11.22 23.50
C ILE A 359 19.78 10.05 24.46
N PRO A 360 20.50 9.96 25.59
CA PRO A 360 20.25 8.91 26.57
C PRO A 360 18.92 9.16 27.26
N LEU A 361 18.06 8.14 27.25
CA LEU A 361 16.80 8.11 27.99
C LEU A 361 16.91 7.15 29.17
N ASP A 362 16.14 7.42 30.23
CA ASP A 362 16.16 6.57 31.44
C ASP A 362 15.37 5.27 31.26
N ASP A 363 14.54 5.19 30.22
CA ASP A 363 13.68 4.04 29.89
C ASP A 363 13.21 4.11 28.42
N GLN A 364 12.36 3.17 28.01
CA GLN A 364 11.76 3.16 26.68
C GLN A 364 10.85 4.38 26.47
N PRO A 365 11.05 5.16 25.39
CA PRO A 365 10.15 6.24 25.03
C PRO A 365 8.84 5.70 24.44
N GLN A 366 7.71 6.16 24.97
CA GLN A 366 6.39 5.94 24.37
C GLN A 366 6.02 7.07 23.41
N TRP A 367 6.34 8.32 23.77
CA TRP A 367 6.09 9.49 22.92
C TRP A 367 7.32 10.37 22.81
N LEU A 368 7.55 10.91 21.61
CA LEU A 368 8.55 11.94 21.35
C LEU A 368 7.86 13.14 20.68
N VAL A 369 8.16 14.34 21.16
CA VAL A 369 7.69 15.60 20.58
C VAL A 369 8.80 16.64 20.59
N ALA A 370 8.88 17.47 19.55
CA ALA A 370 9.86 18.53 19.45
C ALA A 370 9.23 19.85 19.01
N ALA A 371 9.82 20.96 19.40
CA ALA A 371 9.41 22.29 18.97
C ALA A 371 10.61 23.25 18.84
N PRO A 372 10.54 24.26 17.96
CA PRO A 372 11.56 25.31 17.88
C PRO A 372 11.72 26.03 19.23
N MET A 373 12.96 26.34 19.58
CA MET A 373 13.31 27.14 20.76
C MET A 373 14.50 28.05 20.41
N ARG A 374 14.65 29.20 21.06
CA ARG A 374 15.76 30.14 20.83
C ARG A 374 17.10 29.42 20.96
N GLY A 375 17.87 29.44 19.87
CA GLY A 375 19.19 28.80 19.81
C GLY A 375 19.16 27.33 19.41
N GLY A 376 17.99 26.73 19.13
CA GLY A 376 17.88 25.35 18.71
C GLY A 376 16.47 24.78 18.76
N SER A 377 16.29 23.66 19.44
CA SER A 377 15.00 23.00 19.61
C SER A 377 14.88 22.37 21.00
N VAL A 378 13.65 22.29 21.49
CA VAL A 378 13.33 21.47 22.67
C VAL A 378 12.79 20.13 22.19
N TRP A 379 13.29 19.05 22.78
CA TRP A 379 12.84 17.68 22.56
C TRP A 379 12.34 17.12 23.88
N VAL A 380 11.18 16.46 23.85
CA VAL A 380 10.55 15.90 25.04
C VAL A 380 10.16 14.46 24.76
N ALA A 381 10.64 13.55 25.63
CA ALA A 381 10.30 12.15 25.64
C ALA A 381 9.37 11.86 26.83
N VAL A 382 8.24 11.21 26.56
CA VAL A 382 7.37 10.60 27.59
C VAL A 382 7.66 9.10 27.58
N LEU A 383 8.14 8.59 28.71
CA LEU A 383 8.51 7.19 28.87
C LEU A 383 7.27 6.32 29.09
N VAL A 384 7.42 5.00 28.91
CA VAL A 384 6.34 4.01 29.11
C VAL A 384 5.70 4.08 30.50
N ASP A 385 6.42 4.53 31.53
CA ASP A 385 5.92 4.70 32.90
C ASP A 385 5.35 6.12 33.19
N GLY A 386 5.25 6.96 32.16
CA GLY A 386 4.72 8.32 32.22
C GLY A 386 5.71 9.38 32.72
N ARG A 387 6.95 9.03 33.07
CA ARG A 387 8.00 10.05 33.35
C ARG A 387 8.30 10.86 32.08
N VAL A 388 8.54 12.16 32.26
CA VAL A 388 8.88 13.08 31.18
C VAL A 388 10.35 13.48 31.29
N GLN A 389 11.10 13.31 30.20
CA GLN A 389 12.46 13.82 30.05
C GLN A 389 12.49 14.88 28.94
N ALA A 390 13.17 16.01 29.18
CA ALA A 390 13.27 17.09 28.20
C ALA A 390 14.71 17.53 27.98
N PHE A 391 15.01 17.94 26.75
CA PHE A 391 16.34 18.27 26.28
C PHE A 391 16.31 19.51 25.39
N HIS A 392 17.22 20.45 25.65
CA HIS A 392 17.52 21.55 24.73
C HIS A 392 18.65 21.09 23.80
N VAL A 393 18.36 21.02 22.51
CA VAL A 393 19.29 20.62 21.46
C VAL A 393 19.77 21.86 20.71
N ILE A 394 21.07 22.14 20.77
CA ILE A 394 21.75 23.27 20.10
C ILE A 394 22.84 22.71 19.20
N GLY A 395 22.62 22.71 17.89
CA GLY A 395 23.51 22.03 16.94
C GLY A 395 23.65 20.54 17.30
N LYS A 396 24.86 20.11 17.67
CA LYS A 396 25.15 18.73 18.11
C LYS A 396 25.20 18.55 19.64
N LYS A 397 24.81 19.56 20.43
CA LYS A 397 24.85 19.50 21.89
C LYS A 397 23.46 19.25 22.45
N VAL A 398 23.33 18.24 23.28
CA VAL A 398 22.11 17.91 24.03
C VAL A 398 22.31 18.35 25.47
N LYS A 399 21.40 19.20 25.99
CA LYS A 399 21.41 19.61 27.40
C LYS A 399 20.09 19.22 28.06
N PRO A 400 20.09 18.35 29.09
CA PRO A 400 18.89 18.06 29.86
C PRO A 400 18.30 19.34 30.46
N MET A 401 16.97 19.41 30.51
CA MET A 401 16.24 20.51 31.11
C MET A 401 14.97 20.04 31.82
N THR A 402 14.50 20.86 32.76
CA THR A 402 13.23 20.61 33.44
C THR A 402 12.07 21.08 32.57
N ILE A 403 10.99 20.29 32.55
CA ILE A 403 9.71 20.66 31.95
C ILE A 403 8.58 20.35 32.93
N VAL A 404 7.47 21.06 32.80
CA VAL A 404 6.28 20.89 33.65
C VAL A 404 5.07 20.50 32.78
N PRO A 405 4.26 19.53 33.23
CA PRO A 405 4.52 18.62 34.35
C PRO A 405 5.69 17.64 34.09
N PRO A 406 6.31 17.09 35.16
CA PRO A 406 7.36 16.08 35.05
C PRO A 406 6.83 14.67 34.74
N ARG A 407 5.49 14.52 34.69
CA ARG A 407 4.78 13.27 34.40
C ARG A 407 3.54 13.54 33.57
N LEU A 408 3.22 12.62 32.68
CA LEU A 408 1.96 12.54 31.94
C LEU A 408 1.45 11.09 31.98
N PRO A 409 0.14 10.84 31.82
CA PRO A 409 -0.36 9.49 31.58
C PRO A 409 0.38 8.87 30.39
N SER A 410 0.84 7.62 30.53
CA SER A 410 1.66 6.95 29.51
C SER A 410 0.96 6.84 28.16
N ASN A 411 -0.36 6.72 28.14
CA ASN A 411 -1.16 6.59 26.92
C ASN A 411 -1.55 7.95 26.30
N MET A 412 -1.20 9.06 26.95
CA MET A 412 -1.57 10.42 26.51
C MET A 412 -0.48 11.00 25.61
N PRO A 413 -0.77 11.28 24.33
CA PRO A 413 0.17 12.01 23.48
C PRO A 413 0.48 13.39 24.07
N PRO A 414 1.75 13.79 24.20
CA PRO A 414 2.10 15.12 24.71
C PRO A 414 1.81 16.23 23.69
N LEU A 415 1.21 17.33 24.16
CA LEU A 415 1.19 18.61 23.44
C LEU A 415 2.24 19.54 24.04
N LEU A 416 3.29 19.83 23.28
CA LEU A 416 4.36 20.74 23.68
C LEU A 416 3.99 22.18 23.35
N ARG A 417 4.05 23.08 24.33
CA ARG A 417 3.88 24.52 24.14
C ARG A 417 5.17 25.23 24.48
N VAL A 418 5.69 26.05 23.57
CA VAL A 418 6.82 26.95 23.80
C VAL A 418 6.30 28.38 23.75
N LYS A 419 6.17 29.03 24.91
CA LYS A 419 5.73 30.44 25.00
C LYS A 419 6.87 31.30 25.52
N ASP A 420 7.24 32.36 24.82
CA ASP A 420 8.34 33.27 25.20
C ASP A 420 9.63 32.51 25.54
N ASN A 421 9.91 31.46 24.76
CA ASN A 421 11.05 30.56 24.95
C ASN A 421 11.01 29.67 26.21
N LEU A 422 9.84 29.53 26.83
CA LEU A 422 9.60 28.65 27.98
C LEU A 422 8.75 27.45 27.54
N PRO A 423 9.33 26.24 27.46
CA PRO A 423 8.60 25.03 27.12
C PRO A 423 7.79 24.50 28.31
N SER A 424 6.58 24.03 28.03
CA SER A 424 5.67 23.38 28.97
C SER A 424 4.81 22.36 28.21
N LEU A 425 4.33 21.33 28.88
CA LEU A 425 3.35 20.41 28.30
C LEU A 425 1.93 20.87 28.67
N VAL A 426 1.03 20.88 27.69
CA VAL A 426 -0.38 21.21 27.91
C VAL A 426 -1.08 19.97 28.46
N THR A 427 -1.76 20.14 29.60
CA THR A 427 -2.50 19.07 30.28
C THR A 427 -4.00 19.26 30.10
N ASN A 428 -4.75 18.17 30.28
CA ASN A 428 -6.20 18.20 30.29
C ASN A 428 -6.73 19.06 31.46
N PRO A 429 -7.55 20.10 31.21
CA PRO A 429 -8.19 20.88 32.27
C PRO A 429 -9.40 20.17 32.91
N SER A 430 -10.00 19.18 32.24
CA SER A 430 -11.09 18.36 32.79
C SER A 430 -10.53 17.06 33.40
N ALA A 431 -11.00 16.69 34.59
CA ALA A 431 -10.68 15.41 35.22
C ALA A 431 -11.31 14.22 34.48
N GLU A 432 -12.32 14.47 33.66
CA GLU A 432 -13.03 13.46 32.85
C GLU A 432 -12.43 13.34 31.45
N ALA A 433 -11.41 14.13 31.12
CA ALA A 433 -10.75 14.08 29.82
C ALA A 433 -10.13 12.71 29.56
N SER A 434 -10.28 12.21 28.33
CA SER A 434 -9.62 10.97 27.91
C SER A 434 -8.11 11.09 28.01
N SER A 435 -7.48 10.02 28.50
CA SER A 435 -6.03 9.88 28.56
C SER A 435 -5.43 9.36 27.25
N MET A 436 -6.23 9.09 26.22
CA MET A 436 -5.76 8.57 24.92
C MET A 436 -5.63 9.67 23.85
N THR A 437 -6.10 10.88 24.19
CA THR A 437 -6.06 12.06 23.34
C THR A 437 -5.37 13.21 24.06
N HIS A 438 -5.13 14.30 23.33
CA HIS A 438 -4.52 15.51 23.86
C HIS A 438 -5.42 16.71 23.56
N PRO A 439 -5.37 17.78 24.38
CA PRO A 439 -6.10 19.01 24.09
C PRO A 439 -5.60 19.64 22.80
N VAL A 440 -6.50 20.16 21.96
CA VAL A 440 -6.17 20.95 20.78
C VAL A 440 -6.45 22.42 21.03
N VAL A 441 -5.50 23.28 20.68
CA VAL A 441 -5.62 24.73 20.85
C VAL A 441 -6.40 25.32 19.69
N LEU A 442 -7.44 26.09 19.99
CA LEU A 442 -8.27 26.72 18.96
C LEU A 442 -7.65 28.05 18.47
N PRO A 443 -7.42 28.22 17.15
CA PRO A 443 -6.74 29.40 16.59
C PRO A 443 -7.47 30.73 16.81
N SER A 444 -8.81 30.71 16.85
CA SER A 444 -9.63 31.91 16.87
C SER A 444 -9.60 32.68 18.20
N SER A 445 -8.99 32.12 19.25
CA SER A 445 -8.93 32.75 20.58
C SER A 445 -7.61 32.54 21.34
N GLY A 446 -6.74 31.60 20.96
CA GLY A 446 -5.42 31.37 21.57
C GLY A 446 -5.41 30.81 22.99
N ASP A 447 -6.51 30.98 23.73
CA ASP A 447 -6.69 30.58 25.14
C ASP A 447 -7.79 29.51 25.33
N GLN A 448 -8.33 28.97 24.23
CA GLN A 448 -9.31 27.88 24.27
C GLN A 448 -8.70 26.53 23.90
N LEU A 449 -9.14 25.51 24.62
CA LEU A 449 -8.79 24.11 24.38
C LEU A 449 -10.03 23.32 23.99
N ALA A 450 -9.90 22.48 22.97
CA ALA A 450 -10.84 21.44 22.64
C ALA A 450 -10.30 20.09 23.14
N LEU A 451 -11.14 19.27 23.77
CA LEU A 451 -10.77 17.96 24.32
C LEU A 451 -11.96 17.00 24.26
N ILE A 452 -11.67 15.71 24.37
CA ILE A 452 -12.69 14.65 24.42
C ILE A 452 -12.73 14.11 25.85
N GLU A 453 -13.92 14.08 26.47
CA GLU A 453 -14.15 13.41 27.75
C GLU A 453 -14.30 11.88 27.55
N ALA A 454 -14.06 11.08 28.58
CA ALA A 454 -14.19 9.62 28.53
C ALA A 454 -15.62 9.15 28.20
N SER A 455 -16.62 10.04 28.30
CA SER A 455 -17.99 9.82 27.83
C SER A 455 -18.15 9.88 26.30
N GLY A 456 -17.13 10.36 25.57
CA GLY A 456 -17.23 10.70 24.14
C GLY A 456 -17.75 12.11 23.87
N ASP A 457 -17.94 12.94 24.91
CA ASP A 457 -18.35 14.33 24.73
C ASP A 457 -17.17 15.20 24.25
N LEU A 458 -17.44 16.08 23.29
CA LEU A 458 -16.51 17.12 22.89
C LEU A 458 -16.69 18.32 23.82
N VAL A 459 -15.58 18.73 24.46
CA VAL A 459 -15.56 19.86 25.39
C VAL A 459 -14.68 20.96 24.84
N ILE A 460 -15.24 22.17 24.79
CA ILE A 460 -14.50 23.39 24.48
C ILE A 460 -14.38 24.18 25.78
N TRP A 461 -13.15 24.23 26.27
CA TRP A 461 -12.78 24.81 27.54
C TRP A 461 -12.10 26.17 27.34
N SER A 462 -12.46 27.14 28.18
CA SER A 462 -11.75 28.39 28.43
C SER A 462 -11.75 28.68 29.93
N GLU A 463 -10.91 29.61 30.40
CA GLU A 463 -10.82 29.96 31.83
C GLU A 463 -12.18 30.29 32.47
N ASN A 464 -13.12 30.86 31.69
CA ASN A 464 -14.40 31.36 32.19
C ASN A 464 -15.62 30.62 31.63
N LYS A 465 -15.45 29.68 30.70
CA LYS A 465 -16.57 29.02 30.03
C LYS A 465 -16.21 27.60 29.62
N VAL A 466 -17.12 26.67 29.87
CA VAL A 466 -17.07 25.31 29.34
C VAL A 466 -18.31 25.07 28.50
N ALA A 467 -18.11 24.69 27.24
CA ALA A 467 -19.17 24.22 26.37
C ALA A 467 -18.98 22.73 26.12
N ARG A 468 -20.07 21.96 26.17
CA ARG A 468 -20.07 20.52 25.89
C ARG A 468 -21.00 20.21 24.74
N ILE A 469 -20.58 19.31 23.87
CA ILE A 469 -21.39 18.80 22.76
C ILE A 469 -21.33 17.27 22.82
N ALA A 470 -22.50 16.66 22.98
CA ALA A 470 -22.64 15.22 22.87
C ALA A 470 -22.47 14.80 21.41
N VAL A 471 -21.32 14.20 21.11
CA VAL A 471 -20.99 13.71 19.78
C VAL A 471 -20.66 12.21 19.76
N ASN A 472 -20.63 11.55 20.92
CA ASN A 472 -20.27 10.14 21.07
C ASN A 472 -18.95 9.83 20.33
N ALA A 473 -17.93 10.67 20.56
CA ALA A 473 -16.62 10.52 19.95
C ALA A 473 -15.95 9.22 20.41
N LEU A 474 -15.07 8.66 19.58
CA LEU A 474 -14.12 7.68 20.10
C LEU A 474 -13.26 8.34 21.17
N VAL A 475 -12.96 7.63 22.26
CA VAL A 475 -12.20 8.19 23.38
C VAL A 475 -10.75 8.51 23.00
N ASP A 476 -10.26 7.95 21.91
CA ASP A 476 -8.96 8.20 21.30
C ASP A 476 -9.04 9.06 20.03
N ALA A 477 -10.23 9.54 19.66
CA ALA A 477 -10.42 10.33 18.45
C ALA A 477 -9.49 11.55 18.44
N ARG A 478 -8.89 11.78 17.27
CA ARG A 478 -8.09 12.96 16.99
C ARG A 478 -9.00 14.13 16.64
N LEU A 479 -8.66 15.29 17.20
CA LEU A 479 -9.31 16.55 16.87
C LEU A 479 -8.49 17.25 15.80
N LEU A 480 -9.04 17.37 14.60
CA LEU A 480 -8.45 18.20 13.54
C LEU A 480 -9.06 19.59 13.62
N VAL A 481 -8.22 20.62 13.58
CA VAL A 481 -8.67 22.02 13.63
C VAL A 481 -8.25 22.76 12.37
N ASP A 482 -9.18 23.51 11.77
CA ASP A 482 -8.88 24.38 10.64
C ASP A 482 -8.60 25.83 11.08
N GLU A 483 -8.22 26.68 10.13
CA GLU A 483 -7.92 28.10 10.37
C GLU A 483 -9.14 28.89 10.90
N SER A 484 -10.35 28.40 10.65
CA SER A 484 -11.61 28.98 11.16
C SER A 484 -12.01 28.42 12.52
N ALA A 485 -11.12 27.66 13.17
CA ALA A 485 -11.35 26.95 14.44
C ALA A 485 -12.51 25.95 14.40
N ARG A 486 -12.86 25.39 13.23
CA ARG A 486 -13.79 24.26 13.17
C ARG A 486 -13.06 22.97 13.51
N LEU A 487 -13.78 22.03 14.12
CA LEU A 487 -13.23 20.75 14.54
C LEU A 487 -13.81 19.62 13.69
N LEU A 488 -12.96 18.75 13.17
CA LEU A 488 -13.35 17.50 12.53
C LEU A 488 -12.86 16.33 13.40
N LEU A 489 -13.75 15.39 13.71
CA LEU A 489 -13.43 14.23 14.55
C LEU A 489 -14.30 13.00 14.23
N LEU A 490 -13.79 11.83 14.58
CA LEU A 490 -14.50 10.56 14.50
C LEU A 490 -15.50 10.41 15.64
N THR A 491 -16.71 9.94 15.32
CA THR A 491 -17.89 10.01 16.17
C THR A 491 -18.84 8.83 15.96
N ASP A 492 -19.83 8.74 16.85
CA ASP A 492 -20.78 7.64 16.92
C ASP A 492 -20.06 6.29 17.06
N ALA A 493 -19.29 6.19 18.15
CA ALA A 493 -18.58 4.98 18.56
C ALA A 493 -19.51 3.75 18.53
N THR A 494 -19.04 2.66 17.90
CA THR A 494 -19.77 1.42 17.72
C THR A 494 -18.87 0.22 17.92
N THR A 495 -19.47 -0.95 18.14
CA THR A 495 -18.77 -2.25 18.08
C THR A 495 -19.26 -3.10 16.91
N ARG A 496 -19.84 -2.45 15.88
CA ARG A 496 -20.49 -3.13 14.75
C ARG A 496 -19.51 -3.94 13.89
N TYR A 497 -18.25 -3.56 13.84
CA TYR A 497 -17.19 -4.20 13.06
C TYR A 497 -15.85 -4.02 13.77
N GLY A 498 -14.95 -5.01 13.66
CA GLY A 498 -13.71 -5.06 14.43
C GLY A 498 -12.54 -4.51 13.64
N HIS A 499 -12.30 -3.19 13.71
CA HIS A 499 -11.17 -2.55 13.01
C HIS A 499 -10.43 -1.48 13.82
N GLY A 500 -10.60 -1.43 15.15
CA GLY A 500 -10.05 -0.37 16.00
C GLY A 500 -8.59 -0.06 15.68
N VAL A 501 -8.28 1.21 15.37
CA VAL A 501 -6.91 1.71 15.09
C VAL A 501 -5.92 1.37 16.22
N LEU A 502 -6.41 1.09 17.43
CA LEU A 502 -5.63 0.70 18.61
C LEU A 502 -5.74 -0.80 18.95
N GLY A 503 -6.27 -1.63 18.06
CA GLY A 503 -6.52 -3.06 18.29
C GLY A 503 -7.69 -3.33 19.23
N ASP A 504 -8.59 -2.37 19.42
CA ASP A 504 -9.84 -2.57 20.15
C ASP A 504 -11.02 -2.86 19.20
N ALA A 505 -12.18 -3.14 19.77
CA ALA A 505 -13.40 -3.45 19.02
C ALA A 505 -14.30 -2.22 18.81
N VAL A 506 -13.76 -0.99 18.97
CA VAL A 506 -14.55 0.24 18.93
C VAL A 506 -14.18 1.07 17.70
N GLU A 507 -15.19 1.35 16.88
CA GLU A 507 -15.03 2.05 15.61
C GLU A 507 -15.99 3.23 15.46
N ALA A 508 -15.69 4.16 14.56
CA ALA A 508 -16.56 5.30 14.29
C ALA A 508 -17.54 5.01 13.16
N THR A 509 -18.82 5.31 13.37
CA THR A 509 -19.83 5.25 12.29
C THR A 509 -20.07 6.61 11.63
N SER A 510 -19.40 7.66 12.10
CA SER A 510 -19.57 9.01 11.57
C SER A 510 -18.30 9.84 11.68
N ILE A 511 -18.10 10.74 10.71
CA ILE A 511 -17.21 11.90 10.83
C ILE A 511 -18.09 13.11 11.15
N THR A 512 -17.81 13.82 12.24
CA THR A 512 -18.57 15.01 12.63
C THR A 512 -17.71 16.27 12.45
N LEU A 513 -18.26 17.29 11.81
CA LEU A 513 -17.74 18.65 11.74
C LEU A 513 -18.47 19.52 12.76
N VAL A 514 -17.71 20.19 13.63
CA VAL A 514 -18.21 21.08 14.69
C VAL A 514 -17.73 22.50 14.42
N GLU A 515 -18.67 23.44 14.36
CA GLU A 515 -18.36 24.88 14.43
C GLU A 515 -18.20 25.28 15.90
N THR A 516 -17.12 25.96 16.25
CA THR A 516 -16.83 26.35 17.65
C THR A 516 -17.27 27.77 17.97
N VAL A 517 -17.49 28.60 16.95
CA VAL A 517 -17.90 30.01 17.04
C VAL A 517 -19.15 30.28 16.20
N PRO A 518 -20.03 31.21 16.62
CA PRO A 518 -20.02 31.96 17.89
C PRO A 518 -20.47 31.11 19.10
N THR A 519 -21.23 30.04 18.84
CA THR A 519 -21.64 29.05 19.85
C THR A 519 -21.34 27.66 19.30
N PRO A 520 -20.67 26.79 20.08
CA PRO A 520 -20.32 25.45 19.63
C PRO A 520 -21.54 24.63 19.19
N ARG A 521 -21.50 24.06 17.98
CA ARG A 521 -22.57 23.20 17.43
C ARG A 521 -22.06 22.23 16.37
N VAL A 522 -22.74 21.10 16.22
CA VAL A 522 -22.54 20.19 15.10
C VAL A 522 -23.00 20.89 13.82
N ALA A 523 -22.07 21.10 12.88
CA ALA A 523 -22.34 21.71 11.58
C ALA A 523 -22.71 20.66 10.53
N ARG A 524 -22.03 19.51 10.56
CA ARG A 524 -22.30 18.40 9.64
C ARG A 524 -21.92 17.08 10.29
N ARG A 525 -22.66 16.03 9.95
CA ARG A 525 -22.29 14.65 10.24
C ARG A 525 -22.30 13.86 8.94
N ILE A 526 -21.23 13.13 8.67
CA ILE A 526 -21.07 12.25 7.51
C ILE A 526 -21.09 10.83 8.05
N VAL A 527 -22.10 10.06 7.68
CA VAL A 527 -22.22 8.65 8.10
C VAL A 527 -21.24 7.82 7.28
N LEU A 528 -20.42 7.04 7.98
CA LEU A 528 -19.58 6.01 7.39
C LEU A 528 -20.46 4.77 7.18
N PRO A 529 -20.59 4.26 5.95
CA PRO A 529 -21.34 3.05 5.70
C PRO A 529 -20.73 1.89 6.51
N PRO A 530 -21.54 0.90 6.97
CA PRO A 530 -20.96 -0.32 7.52
C PRO A 530 -20.04 -0.97 6.48
N PRO A 531 -18.96 -1.66 6.89
CA PRO A 531 -18.21 -2.50 5.96
C PRO A 531 -19.20 -3.45 5.31
N ARG A 532 -19.06 -3.64 4.00
CA ARG A 532 -19.79 -4.70 3.31
C ARG A 532 -19.39 -6.01 3.97
N VAL A 533 -20.36 -6.89 4.27
CA VAL A 533 -20.02 -8.29 4.54
C VAL A 533 -19.38 -8.78 3.27
N VAL A 534 -18.08 -9.04 3.31
CA VAL A 534 -17.34 -9.51 2.14
C VAL A 534 -17.74 -10.97 1.93
N ASP A 535 -18.55 -11.21 0.90
CA ASP A 535 -18.83 -12.57 0.43
C ASP A 535 -17.75 -12.93 -0.59
N CYS A 536 -16.73 -13.67 -0.15
CA CYS A 536 -15.62 -14.10 -1.01
C CYS A 536 -16.03 -15.19 -2.03
N SER A 537 -17.29 -15.65 -2.04
CA SER A 537 -17.76 -16.68 -2.97
C SER A 537 -18.10 -16.16 -4.37
N TYR A 538 -17.82 -14.89 -4.69
CA TYR A 538 -18.14 -14.32 -5.99
C TYR A 538 -17.40 -15.01 -7.15
N LEU A 539 -16.16 -15.46 -6.93
CA LEU A 539 -15.43 -16.26 -7.92
C LEU A 539 -15.83 -17.75 -7.90
N ASP A 540 -16.43 -18.23 -6.81
CA ASP A 540 -16.94 -19.60 -6.69
C ASP A 540 -18.37 -19.74 -7.29
N ARG A 541 -19.07 -18.62 -7.49
CA ARG A 541 -20.41 -18.57 -8.08
C ARG A 541 -20.34 -17.89 -9.44
N TYR A 542 -20.24 -18.71 -10.47
CA TYR A 542 -20.48 -18.32 -11.86
C TYR A 542 -21.96 -17.99 -12.07
N ASP A 543 -22.44 -16.88 -11.49
CA ASP A 543 -23.70 -16.24 -11.88
C ASP A 543 -23.35 -15.03 -12.73
N GLY A 544 -23.39 -15.23 -14.07
CA GLY A 544 -23.59 -14.24 -15.14
C GLY A 544 -22.85 -12.92 -15.06
#